data_AF-A0ABC8TKY3-F1
#
_entry.id   AF-A0ABC8TKY3-F1
#
_cell.length_a   1.000
_cell.length_b   1.000
_cell.length_c   1.000
_cell.angle_alpha   90.00
_cell.angle_beta   90.00
_cell.angle_gamma   90.00
#
_symmetry.space_group_name_H-M   'P 1'
#
loop_
_entity.id
_entity.type
_entity.pdbx_description
1 polymer ?
#
loop_
_entity_poly.entity_id
_entity_poly.type
_entity_poly.pdbx_seq_one_letter_code
_entity_poly.pdbx_strand_id
1 'polypeptide(L)' 'MGSQLNPKQKRVLCMNKVDLVEKKKDLLKVAEQFKDLPGYERYFMISGLKGSGVKDLTQYLMEQVSNVVRFVLPDPK' A
#
# COMPACT_ATOMS: atom_id res chain seq x y z
N MET A 1 -12.88 -1.92 -12.70
CA MET A 1 -11.70 -1.68 -11.84
C MET A 1 -10.52 -2.49 -12.39
N GLY A 2 -9.40 -1.83 -12.74
CA GLY A 2 -8.06 -2.45 -12.84
C GLY A 2 -7.77 -3.51 -13.91
N SER A 3 -8.67 -3.79 -14.85
CA SER A 3 -8.63 -4.99 -15.74
C SER A 3 -7.50 -5.05 -16.76
N GLN A 4 -6.72 -3.98 -16.96
CA GLN A 4 -5.54 -4.02 -17.83
C GLN A 4 -4.27 -3.89 -17.00
N LEU A 5 -3.46 -4.94 -16.98
CA LEU A 5 -2.09 -4.92 -16.48
C LEU A 5 -1.28 -4.00 -17.39
N ASN A 6 -0.94 -2.81 -16.89
CA ASN A 6 0.01 -1.95 -17.58
C ASN A 6 1.40 -2.38 -17.11
N PRO A 7 2.21 -3.08 -17.93
CA PRO A 7 3.46 -3.70 -17.50
C PRO A 7 4.51 -2.68 -17.01
N LYS A 8 4.33 -1.40 -17.33
CA LYS A 8 5.20 -0.31 -16.88
C LYS A 8 4.83 0.25 -15.50
N GLN A 9 3.69 -0.13 -14.93
CA GLN A 9 3.20 0.44 -13.67
C GLN A 9 3.33 -0.58 -12.54
N LYS A 10 4.25 -0.30 -11.61
CA LYS A 10 4.35 -1.02 -10.34
C LYS A 10 3.08 -0.84 -9.52
N ARG A 11 2.58 -1.92 -8.92
CA ARG A 11 1.37 -1.91 -8.09
C ARG A 11 1.69 -2.46 -6.71
N VAL A 12 1.06 -1.84 -5.73
CA VAL A 12 1.17 -2.19 -4.31
C VAL A 12 -0.23 -2.50 -3.79
N LEU A 13 -0.36 -3.60 -3.07
CA LEU A 13 -1.63 -4.00 -2.45
C LEU A 13 -1.74 -3.40 -1.05
N CYS A 14 -2.76 -2.58 -0.81
CA CYS A 14 -3.02 -2.03 0.52
C CYS A 14 -4.27 -2.68 1.13
N MET A 15 -4.08 -3.50 2.16
CA MET A 15 -5.15 -4.05 2.98
C MET A 15 -5.47 -3.06 4.09
N ASN A 16 -6.52 -2.26 3.89
CA ASN A 16 -6.95 -1.25 4.85
C ASN A 16 -7.94 -1.81 5.89
N LYS A 17 -8.16 -1.06 6.97
CA LYS A 17 -9.08 -1.36 8.09
C LYS A 17 -8.65 -2.55 8.96
N VAL A 18 -7.35 -2.79 9.07
CA VAL A 18 -6.82 -3.88 9.93
C VAL A 18 -7.15 -3.68 11.41
N ASP A 19 -7.54 -2.46 11.79
CA ASP A 19 -8.02 -2.12 13.13
C ASP A 19 -9.42 -2.65 13.47
N LEU A 20 -10.22 -3.02 12.47
CA LEU A 20 -11.53 -3.65 12.67
C LEU A 20 -11.44 -5.17 12.82
N VAL A 21 -10.25 -5.74 12.61
CA VAL A 21 -10.03 -7.18 12.75
C VAL A 21 -9.65 -7.51 14.18
N GLU A 22 -10.61 -8.07 14.94
CA GLU A 22 -10.43 -8.42 16.35
C GLU A 22 -9.34 -9.50 16.54
N LYS A 23 -9.32 -10.49 15.65
CA LYS A 23 -8.40 -11.62 15.71
C LYS A 23 -7.23 -11.42 14.74
N LYS A 24 -6.07 -11.02 15.26
CA LYS A 24 -4.85 -10.84 14.44
C LYS A 24 -4.46 -12.07 13.62
N LYS A 25 -4.82 -13.28 14.05
CA LYS A 25 -4.59 -14.52 13.29
C LYS A 25 -5.32 -14.53 11.93
N ASP A 26 -6.46 -13.85 11.83
CA ASP A 26 -7.21 -13.78 10.57
C ASP A 26 -6.54 -12.83 9.57
N LEU A 27 -5.79 -11.82 10.02
CA LEU A 27 -4.95 -11.00 9.14
C LEU A 27 -3.87 -11.82 8.45
N LEU A 28 -3.30 -12.83 9.12
CA LEU A 28 -2.28 -13.72 8.52
C LEU A 28 -2.89 -14.56 7.39
N LYS A 29 -4.11 -15.09 7.59
CA LYS A 29 -4.81 -15.84 6.54
C LYS A 29 -5.11 -14.97 5.33
N VAL A 30 -5.52 -13.72 5.55
CA VAL A 30 -5.73 -12.76 4.47
C VAL A 30 -4.41 -12.47 3.76
N ALA A 31 -3.31 -12.27 4.50
CA ALA A 31 -2.01 -12.08 3.85
C ALA A 31 -1.60 -13.29 2.98
N GLU A 32 -1.86 -14.51 3.45
CA GLU A 32 -1.61 -15.74 2.67
C GLU A 32 -2.47 -15.83 1.41
N GLN A 33 -3.77 -15.53 1.51
CA GLN A 33 -4.69 -15.57 0.36
C GLN A 33 -4.31 -14.58 -0.74
N PHE A 34 -3.72 -13.45 -0.37
CA PHE A 34 -3.38 -12.36 -1.29
C PHE A 34 -1.91 -12.38 -1.73
N LYS A 35 -1.08 -13.27 -1.17
CA LYS A 35 0.34 -13.43 -1.52
C LYS A 35 0.53 -13.77 -3.00
N ASP A 36 -0.34 -14.60 -3.54
CA ASP A 36 -0.21 -15.15 -4.90
C ASP A 36 -0.95 -14.31 -5.95
N LEU A 37 -1.45 -13.11 -5.58
CA LEU A 37 -2.10 -12.22 -6.53
C LEU A 37 -1.09 -11.68 -7.55
N PRO A 38 -1.23 -12.04 -8.84
CA PRO A 38 -0.30 -11.59 -9.86
C PRO A 38 -0.45 -10.08 -10.09
N GLY A 39 0.68 -9.42 -10.31
CA GLY A 39 0.72 -8.00 -10.67
C GLY A 39 0.86 -7.03 -9.50
N TYR A 40 1.06 -7.53 -8.27
CA TYR A 40 1.45 -6.71 -7.11
C TYR A 40 2.89 -7.06 -6.67
N GLU A 41 3.75 -6.06 -6.52
CA GLU A 41 5.15 -6.28 -6.07
C GLU A 41 5.25 -6.39 -4.55
N ARG A 42 4.33 -5.75 -3.82
CA ARG A 42 4.37 -5.65 -2.37
C ARG A 42 2.98 -5.45 -1.81
N TYR A 43 2.78 -5.83 -0.55
CA TYR A 43 1.55 -5.55 0.18
C TYR A 43 1.82 -4.81 1.50
N PHE A 44 0.84 -4.02 1.94
CA PHE A 44 0.84 -3.30 3.20
C PHE A 44 -0.48 -3.52 3.93
N MET A 45 -0.40 -3.77 5.22
CA MET A 45 -1.54 -3.82 6.12
C MET A 45 -1.61 -2.50 6.87
N ILE A 46 -2.70 -1.74 6.68
CA ILE A 46 -2.82 -0.39 7.22
C ILE A 46 -4.15 -0.17 7.94
N SER A 47 -4.14 0.77 8.87
CA SER A 47 -5.34 1.44 9.36
C SER A 47 -5.23 2.90 9.00
N GLY A 48 -5.95 3.33 7.96
CA GLY A 48 -6.01 4.75 7.60
C GLY A 48 -6.58 5.61 8.72
N LEU A 49 -7.49 5.06 9.54
CA LEU A 49 -8.12 5.78 10.65
C LEU A 49 -7.16 5.95 11.85
N LYS A 50 -6.43 4.88 12.22
CA LYS A 50 -5.53 4.89 13.38
C LYS A 50 -4.08 5.25 13.03
N GLY A 51 -3.78 5.42 11.74
CA GLY A 51 -2.43 5.69 11.22
C GLY A 51 -1.45 4.51 11.26
N SER A 52 -1.90 3.31 11.68
CA SER A 52 -1.05 2.12 11.74
C SER A 52 -0.64 1.67 10.33
N GLY A 53 0.65 1.37 10.12
CA GLY A 53 1.19 0.95 8.81
C GLY A 53 1.25 2.04 7.74
N VAL A 54 0.66 3.23 7.98
CA VAL A 54 0.64 4.34 7.01
C VAL A 54 2.04 4.92 6.81
N LYS A 55 2.84 5.04 7.88
CA LYS A 55 4.21 5.54 7.77
C LYS A 55 5.08 4.65 6.88
N ASP A 56 4.98 3.34 7.04
CA ASP A 56 5.75 2.38 6.25
C ASP A 56 5.35 2.41 4.77
N LEU A 57 4.05 2.55 4.50
CA LEU A 57 3.54 2.76 3.14
C LEU A 57 4.07 4.06 2.53
N THR A 58 3.98 5.18 3.26
CA THR A 58 4.46 6.48 2.78
C THR A 58 5.96 6.45 2.53
N GLN A 59 6.74 5.86 3.44
CA GLN A 59 8.19 5.72 3.29
C GLN A 59 8.52 4.93 2.00
N TYR A 60 7.88 3.79 1.80
CA TYR A 60 8.06 2.99 0.60
C TYR A 60 7.71 3.78 -0.68
N LEU A 61 6.59 4.51 -0.67
CA LEU A 61 6.19 5.33 -1.82
C LEU A 61 7.20 6.44 -2.09
N MET A 62 7.71 7.11 -1.06
CA MET A 62 8.73 8.16 -1.18
C MET A 62 10.03 7.61 -1.78
N GLU A 63 10.45 6.41 -1.37
CA GLU A 63 11.61 5.73 -1.95
C GLU A 63 11.43 5.43 -3.44
N GLN A 64 10.21 5.09 -3.88
CA GLN A 64 9.93 4.89 -5.31
C GLN A 64 9.97 6.20 -6.12
N VAL A 65 9.73 7.35 -5.48
CA VAL A 65 9.68 8.68 -6.14
C VAL A 65 11.06 9.31 -6.31
N SER A 66 12.11 8.80 -5.64
CA SER A 66 13.47 9.38 -5.65
C SER A 66 14.17 9.48 -7.02
N ASN A 67 13.57 8.96 -8.10
CA ASN A 67 14.06 9.12 -9.49
C ASN A 67 13.30 10.17 -10.32
N VAL A 68 12.30 10.86 -9.74
CA VAL A 68 11.54 11.91 -10.43
C VAL A 68 11.73 13.21 -9.66
N VAL A 69 12.16 14.25 -10.38
CA VAL A 69 12.29 15.63 -9.90
C VAL A 69 11.11 15.96 -8.97
N ARG A 70 11.40 16.39 -7.74
CA ARG A 70 10.39 16.72 -6.73
C ARG A 70 9.50 17.88 -7.22
N PHE A 71 8.36 17.56 -7.81
CA PHE A 71 7.25 18.50 -8.04
C PHE A 71 6.30 18.47 -6.85
N VAL A 72 6.75 18.89 -5.67
CA VAL A 72 5.84 19.21 -4.57
C VAL A 72 5.84 20.72 -4.43
N LEU A 73 4.84 21.36 -5.04
CA LEU A 73 4.58 22.77 -4.76
C LEU A 73 4.07 22.84 -3.31
N PRO A 74 4.67 23.68 -2.45
CA PRO A 74 4.15 23.88 -1.11
C PRO A 74 2.72 24.42 -1.18
N ASP A 75 1.88 24.04 -0.23
CA ASP A 75 0.52 24.56 -0.12
C ASP A 75 0.54 26.09 -0.09
N PRO A 76 -0.34 26.78 -0.84
CA PRO A 76 -0.46 28.23 -0.74
C PRO A 76 -0.86 28.58 0.71
N LYS A 77 -0.07 29.46 1.32
CA LYS A 77 -0.35 30.02 2.65
C LYS A 77 -1.65 30.81 2.67
#